data_AF-A0A3S3K961-F1
#
_entry.id   AF-A0A3S3K961-F1
#
_cell.length_a   1.000
_cell.length_b   1.000
_cell.length_c   1.000
_cell.angle_alpha   90.00
_cell.angle_beta   90.00
_cell.angle_gamma   90.00
#
_symmetry.space_group_name_H-M   'P 1'
#
loop_
_entity.id
_entity.type
_entity.pdbx_description
1 polymer ?
#
loop_
_entity_poly.entity_id
_entity_poly.type
_entity_poly.pdbx_seq_one_letter_code
_entity_poly.pdbx_strand_id
1 'polypeptide(L)'
;AEDLGRARTAADFAAVIALLDTDLNNAAARKQELERAEDRAIFGDGDLGEVRAALTDCNAAIALLEKTVEAANKRRVEAAEREARADIVALGDEIKSKAASLGERWRTVHRLIEQLRQELFEADALVRAIATANGLFNAAGVADLKINLTTTRRAAMAGPHAAVPARLSRPAVQADRLLLSFLSPGGALDPRPALGAPVEGVKSKFIPASERG
;
A
#
# COMPACT_ATOMS: atom_id res chain seq x y z
N ALA A 1 15.70 -40.44 4.84
CA ALA A 1 15.25 -40.46 3.42
C ALA A 1 13.76 -40.17 3.28
N GLU A 2 12.89 -40.71 4.15
CA GLU A 2 11.44 -40.46 4.10
C GLU A 2 11.06 -38.97 4.28
N ASP A 3 11.71 -38.25 5.20
CA ASP A 3 11.43 -36.83 5.45
C ASP A 3 11.76 -35.93 4.25
N LEU A 4 12.84 -36.25 3.52
CA LEU A 4 13.21 -35.56 2.27
C LEU A 4 12.15 -35.77 1.17
N GLY A 5 11.47 -36.91 1.16
CA GLY A 5 10.40 -37.20 0.18
C GLY A 5 9.11 -36.44 0.46
N ARG A 6 8.88 -36.06 1.72
CA ARG A 6 7.70 -35.32 2.19
C ARG A 6 7.88 -33.80 2.13
N ALA A 7 9.11 -33.29 2.16
CA ALA A 7 9.40 -31.87 2.05
C ALA A 7 8.85 -31.26 0.74
N ARG A 8 8.19 -30.10 0.86
CA ARG A 8 7.58 -29.38 -0.27
C ARG A 8 8.03 -27.93 -0.34
N THR A 9 8.24 -27.30 0.81
CA THR A 9 8.61 -25.88 0.92
C THR A 9 10.09 -25.68 1.18
N ALA A 10 10.58 -24.45 0.95
CA ALA A 10 11.94 -24.07 1.30
C ALA A 10 12.24 -24.27 2.80
N ALA A 11 11.25 -24.01 3.65
CA ALA A 11 11.35 -24.23 5.09
C ALA A 11 11.45 -25.72 5.44
N ASP A 12 10.65 -26.58 4.81
CA ASP A 12 10.71 -28.03 5.02
C ASP A 12 12.10 -28.58 4.63
N PHE A 13 12.63 -28.16 3.48
CA PHE A 13 13.96 -28.59 3.06
C PHE A 13 15.06 -28.06 3.98
N ALA A 14 14.93 -26.85 4.53
CA ALA A 14 15.86 -26.32 5.52
C ALA A 14 15.86 -27.16 6.82
N ALA A 15 14.69 -27.59 7.28
CA ALA A 15 14.57 -28.47 8.45
C ALA A 15 15.20 -29.84 8.19
N VAL A 16 15.00 -30.42 7.00
CA VAL A 16 15.64 -31.69 6.61
C VAL A 16 17.16 -31.56 6.53
N ILE A 17 17.69 -30.46 5.99
CA ILE A 17 19.14 -30.21 5.93
C ILE A 17 19.73 -30.13 7.35
N ALA A 18 19.07 -29.43 8.28
CA ALA A 18 19.55 -29.33 9.66
C ALA A 18 19.66 -30.69 10.38
N LEU A 19 18.73 -31.62 10.09
CA LEU A 19 18.80 -33.00 10.58
C LEU A 19 19.97 -33.75 9.95
N LEU A 20 20.14 -33.65 8.63
CA LEU A 20 21.25 -34.30 7.91
C LEU A 20 22.62 -33.77 8.37
N ASP A 21 22.75 -32.47 8.66
CA ASP A 21 23.98 -31.88 9.20
C ASP A 21 24.30 -32.43 10.60
N THR A 22 23.26 -32.69 11.41
CA THR A 22 23.42 -33.34 12.71
C THR A 22 23.92 -34.77 12.55
N ASP A 23 23.33 -35.54 11.63
CA ASP A 23 23.76 -36.91 11.32
C ASP A 23 25.19 -36.95 10.77
N LEU A 24 25.57 -35.97 9.95
CA LEU A 24 26.91 -35.83 9.41
C LEU A 24 27.95 -35.53 10.50
N ASN A 25 27.63 -34.63 11.44
CA ASN A 25 28.48 -34.36 12.59
C ASN A 25 28.66 -35.61 13.48
N ASN A 26 27.58 -36.37 13.70
CA ASN A 26 27.65 -37.62 14.45
C ASN A 26 28.51 -38.67 13.73
N ALA A 27 28.39 -38.80 12.42
CA ALA A 27 29.21 -39.70 11.61
C ALA A 27 30.69 -39.29 11.63
N ALA A 28 30.99 -37.98 11.56
CA ALA A 28 32.34 -37.45 11.65
C ALA A 28 32.98 -37.72 13.03
N ALA A 29 32.22 -37.57 14.12
CA ALA A 29 32.69 -37.93 15.46
C ALA A 29 33.02 -39.43 15.56
N ARG A 30 32.13 -40.29 15.05
CA ARG A 30 32.36 -41.75 15.00
C ARG A 30 33.58 -42.12 14.17
N LYS A 31 33.83 -41.43 13.05
CA LYS A 31 35.03 -41.63 12.24
C LYS A 31 36.30 -41.36 13.05
N GLN A 32 36.35 -40.25 13.79
CA GLN A 32 37.51 -39.93 14.65
C GLN A 32 37.75 -40.98 15.74
N GLU A 33 36.67 -41.53 16.31
CA GLU A 33 36.78 -42.63 17.30
C GLU A 33 37.33 -43.91 16.68
N LEU A 34 36.89 -44.24 15.47
CA LEU A 34 37.38 -45.40 14.71
C LEU A 34 38.84 -45.22 14.26
N GLU A 35 39.25 -44.02 13.85
CA GLU A 35 40.66 -43.72 13.52
C GLU A 35 41.56 -43.95 14.75
N ARG A 36 41.15 -43.47 15.93
CA ARG A 36 41.88 -43.74 17.19
C ARG A 36 41.88 -45.22 17.56
N ALA A 37 40.82 -45.97 17.22
CA ALA A 37 40.77 -47.41 17.45
C ALA A 37 41.67 -48.17 16.48
N GLU A 38 41.81 -47.69 15.24
CA GLU A 38 42.73 -48.25 14.24
C GLU A 38 44.17 -48.12 14.74
N ASP A 39 44.54 -46.93 15.22
CA ASP A 39 45.86 -46.68 15.82
C ASP A 39 46.16 -47.67 16.95
N ARG A 40 45.20 -47.95 17.84
CA ARG A 40 45.37 -48.93 18.94
C ARG A 40 45.49 -50.37 18.42
N ALA A 41 44.67 -50.75 17.45
CA ALA A 41 44.69 -52.09 16.86
C ALA A 41 46.01 -52.38 16.11
N ILE A 42 46.64 -51.37 15.51
CA ILE A 42 47.99 -51.50 14.91
C ILE A 42 49.04 -51.95 15.93
N PHE A 43 48.92 -51.51 17.19
CA PHE A 43 49.81 -51.92 18.29
C PHE A 43 49.38 -53.22 18.98
N GLY A 44 48.40 -53.94 18.42
CA GLY A 44 47.96 -55.25 18.90
C GLY A 44 46.81 -55.23 19.90
N ASP A 45 46.20 -54.06 20.16
CA ASP A 45 45.02 -53.91 21.01
C ASP A 45 43.74 -53.79 20.16
N GLY A 46 43.27 -54.93 19.63
CA GLY A 46 42.01 -55.05 18.89
C GLY A 46 42.12 -55.73 17.52
N ASP A 47 40.99 -55.84 16.82
CA ASP A 47 40.90 -56.38 15.46
C ASP A 47 41.03 -55.25 14.41
N LEU A 48 42.21 -55.17 13.79
CA LEU A 48 42.49 -54.16 12.76
C LEU A 48 41.62 -54.32 11.51
N GLY A 49 41.24 -55.55 11.16
CA GLY A 49 40.39 -55.83 10.00
C GLY A 49 38.98 -55.29 10.18
N GLU A 50 38.39 -55.52 11.36
CA GLU A 50 37.05 -55.00 11.70
C GLU A 50 37.04 -53.47 11.76
N VAL A 51 38.05 -52.84 12.36
CA VAL A 51 38.11 -51.36 12.44
C VAL A 51 38.24 -50.72 11.05
N ARG A 52 39.04 -51.30 10.16
CA ARG A 52 39.18 -50.81 8.78
C ARG A 52 37.91 -50.97 7.95
N ALA A 53 37.18 -52.07 8.14
CA ALA A 53 35.87 -52.25 7.53
C ALA A 53 34.89 -51.19 8.04
N ALA A 54 34.82 -50.97 9.36
CA ALA A 54 33.96 -49.96 9.96
C ALA A 54 34.31 -48.52 9.51
N LEU A 55 35.60 -48.20 9.33
CA LEU A 55 36.03 -46.91 8.75
C LEU A 55 35.59 -46.75 7.30
N THR A 56 35.68 -47.82 6.51
CA THR A 56 35.23 -47.81 5.11
C THR A 56 33.73 -47.53 5.04
N ASP A 57 32.93 -48.23 5.87
CA ASP A 57 31.49 -48.03 5.96
C ASP A 57 31.13 -46.62 6.45
N CYS A 58 31.87 -46.11 7.44
CA CYS A 58 31.67 -44.77 7.96
C CYS A 58 31.98 -43.68 6.90
N ASN A 59 33.06 -43.84 6.15
CA ASN A 59 33.38 -42.95 5.03
C ASN A 59 32.31 -43.00 3.93
N ALA A 60 31.79 -44.18 3.61
CA ALA A 60 30.70 -44.32 2.64
C ALA A 60 29.40 -43.65 3.13
N ALA A 61 29.09 -43.77 4.43
CA ALA A 61 27.95 -43.11 5.04
C ALA A 61 28.08 -41.58 5.03
N ILE A 62 29.26 -41.03 5.35
CA ILE A 62 29.54 -39.59 5.27
C ILE A 62 29.35 -39.09 3.82
N ALA A 63 29.94 -39.77 2.84
CA ALA A 63 29.80 -39.39 1.42
C ALA A 63 28.33 -39.41 0.95
N LEU A 64 27.53 -40.37 1.44
CA LEU A 64 26.09 -40.43 1.15
C LEU A 64 25.32 -39.27 1.79
N LEU A 65 25.64 -38.92 3.04
CA LEU A 65 25.03 -37.79 3.75
C LEU A 65 25.35 -36.45 3.06
N GLU A 66 26.61 -36.20 2.72
CA GLU A 66 27.05 -35.00 1.99
C GLU A 66 26.29 -34.84 0.67
N LYS A 67 26.21 -35.92 -0.12
CA LYS A 67 25.46 -35.93 -1.38
C LYS A 67 23.98 -35.66 -1.17
N THR A 68 23.41 -36.17 -0.07
CA THR A 68 22.00 -35.98 0.27
C THR A 68 21.73 -34.53 0.69
N VAL A 69 22.64 -33.92 1.47
CA VAL A 69 22.59 -32.50 1.85
C VAL A 69 22.65 -31.61 0.60
N GLU A 70 23.57 -31.88 -0.33
CA GLU A 70 23.68 -31.11 -1.57
C GLU A 70 22.38 -31.18 -2.39
N ALA A 71 21.81 -32.37 -2.54
CA ALA A 71 20.54 -32.56 -3.24
C ALA A 71 19.37 -31.86 -2.54
N ALA A 72 19.32 -31.91 -1.21
CA ALA A 72 18.31 -31.21 -0.42
C ALA A 72 18.43 -29.68 -0.58
N ASN A 73 19.66 -29.15 -0.58
CA ASN A 73 19.89 -27.71 -0.74
C ASN A 73 19.51 -27.21 -2.14
N LYS A 74 19.77 -27.99 -3.20
CA LYS A 74 19.30 -27.67 -4.57
C LYS A 74 17.77 -27.55 -4.60
N ARG A 75 17.06 -28.54 -4.05
CA ARG A 75 15.59 -28.52 -3.98
C ARG A 75 15.04 -27.39 -3.11
N ARG A 76 15.75 -27.03 -2.04
CA ARG A 76 15.41 -25.88 -1.19
C ARG A 76 15.42 -24.58 -1.97
N VAL A 77 16.48 -24.34 -2.74
CA VAL A 77 16.61 -23.13 -3.57
C VAL A 77 15.49 -23.09 -4.62
N GLU A 78 15.23 -24.20 -5.31
CA GLU A 78 14.14 -24.31 -6.28
C GLU A 78 12.75 -24.08 -5.65
N ALA A 79 12.53 -24.56 -4.42
CA ALA A 79 11.29 -24.31 -3.69
C ALA A 79 11.14 -22.82 -3.32
N ALA A 80 12.21 -22.19 -2.82
CA ALA A 80 12.22 -20.78 -2.48
C ALA A 80 11.95 -19.89 -3.70
N GLU A 81 12.55 -20.21 -4.86
CA GLU A 81 12.28 -19.49 -6.10
C GLU A 81 10.83 -19.65 -6.57
N ARG A 82 10.25 -20.85 -6.45
CA ARG A 82 8.85 -21.10 -6.80
C ARG A 82 7.89 -20.34 -5.88
N GLU A 83 8.16 -20.33 -4.58
CA GLU A 83 7.38 -19.59 -3.58
C GLU A 83 7.44 -18.08 -3.86
N ALA A 84 8.64 -17.53 -4.05
CA ALA A 84 8.80 -16.11 -4.37
C ALA A 84 8.07 -15.72 -5.67
N ARG A 85 8.09 -16.59 -6.70
CA ARG A 85 7.31 -16.37 -7.92
C ARG A 85 5.80 -16.39 -7.64
N ALA A 86 5.32 -17.31 -6.80
CA ALA A 86 3.90 -17.36 -6.43
C ALA A 86 3.46 -16.10 -5.70
N ASP A 87 4.28 -15.58 -4.78
CA ASP A 87 4.01 -14.32 -4.06
C ASP A 87 3.94 -13.12 -5.02
N ILE A 88 4.85 -13.06 -6.01
CA ILE A 88 4.83 -12.01 -7.03
C ILE A 88 3.56 -12.08 -7.89
N VAL A 89 3.10 -13.29 -8.26
CA VAL A 89 1.84 -13.45 -8.99
C VAL A 89 0.65 -12.98 -8.15
N ALA A 90 0.59 -13.38 -6.88
CA ALA A 90 -0.47 -12.97 -5.96
C ALA A 90 -0.51 -11.44 -5.79
N LEU A 91 0.66 -10.80 -5.63
CA LEU A 91 0.77 -9.34 -5.61
C LEU A 91 0.27 -8.73 -6.93
N GLY A 92 0.64 -9.32 -8.07
CA GLY A 92 0.17 -8.87 -9.38
C GLY A 92 -1.35 -8.88 -9.50
N ASP A 93 -2.01 -9.92 -9.01
CA ASP A 93 -3.47 -10.04 -9.05
C ASP A 93 -4.16 -9.09 -8.06
N GLU A 94 -3.58 -8.86 -6.88
CA GLU A 94 -4.04 -7.84 -5.94
C GLU A 94 -3.97 -6.43 -6.57
N ILE A 95 -2.86 -6.09 -7.23
CA ILE A 95 -2.69 -4.80 -7.90
C ILE A 95 -3.66 -4.66 -9.07
N LYS A 96 -3.91 -5.71 -9.87
CA LYS A 96 -4.94 -5.68 -10.92
C LYS A 96 -6.33 -5.37 -10.35
N SER A 97 -6.70 -6.01 -9.24
CA SER A 97 -7.98 -5.76 -8.56
C SER A 97 -8.10 -4.31 -8.06
N LYS A 98 -7.03 -3.77 -7.48
CA LYS A 98 -6.97 -2.35 -7.08
C LYS A 98 -7.07 -1.41 -8.28
N ALA A 99 -6.41 -1.73 -9.39
CA ALA A 99 -6.47 -0.94 -10.63
C ALA A 99 -7.89 -0.93 -11.23
N ALA A 100 -8.59 -2.07 -11.23
CA ALA A 100 -9.98 -2.14 -11.67
C ALA A 100 -10.89 -1.26 -10.80
N SER A 101 -10.73 -1.35 -9.47
CA SER A 101 -11.45 -0.51 -8.52
C SER A 101 -11.18 0.98 -8.72
N LEU A 102 -9.92 1.35 -9.02
CA LEU A 102 -9.56 2.73 -9.35
C LEU A 102 -10.24 3.21 -10.64
N GLY A 103 -10.31 2.36 -11.67
CA GLY A 103 -11.02 2.65 -12.91
C GLY A 103 -12.51 2.92 -12.69
N GLU A 104 -13.18 2.15 -11.84
CA GLU A 104 -14.57 2.40 -11.43
C GLU A 104 -14.74 3.76 -10.75
N ARG A 105 -13.81 4.11 -9.84
CA ARG A 105 -13.81 5.40 -9.16
C ARG A 105 -13.62 6.55 -10.13
N TRP A 106 -12.71 6.44 -11.10
CA TRP A 106 -12.50 7.46 -12.12
C TRP A 106 -13.70 7.63 -13.04
N ARG A 107 -14.35 6.54 -13.48
CA ARG A 107 -15.59 6.62 -14.25
C ARG A 107 -16.71 7.31 -13.46
N THR A 108 -16.81 7.03 -12.17
CA THR A 108 -17.75 7.71 -11.28
C THR A 108 -17.44 9.21 -11.17
N VAL A 109 -16.17 9.57 -10.94
CA VAL A 109 -15.73 10.97 -10.86
C VAL A 109 -16.04 11.70 -12.16
N HIS A 110 -15.71 11.13 -13.32
CA HIS A 110 -16.03 11.70 -14.62
C HIS A 110 -17.53 11.99 -14.77
N ARG A 111 -18.39 11.00 -14.45
CA ARG A 111 -19.84 11.16 -14.50
C ARG A 111 -20.32 12.30 -13.58
N LEU A 112 -19.80 12.37 -12.36
CA LEU A 112 -20.17 13.42 -11.39
C LEU A 112 -19.71 14.81 -11.83
N ILE A 113 -18.53 14.91 -12.45
CA ILE A 113 -18.03 16.17 -12.99
C ILE A 113 -18.95 16.68 -14.11
N GLU A 114 -19.33 15.84 -15.06
CA GLU A 114 -20.21 16.26 -16.16
C GLU A 114 -21.61 16.62 -15.66
N GLN A 115 -22.14 15.89 -14.68
CA GLN A 115 -23.39 16.26 -14.02
C GLN A 115 -23.30 17.62 -13.33
N LEU A 116 -22.23 17.85 -12.55
CA LEU A 116 -22.00 19.14 -11.90
C LEU A 116 -21.90 20.27 -12.92
N ARG A 117 -21.20 20.07 -14.05
CA ARG A 117 -21.09 21.07 -15.11
C ARG A 117 -22.44 21.45 -15.68
N GLN A 118 -23.29 20.46 -15.99
CA GLN A 118 -24.62 20.70 -16.52
C GLN A 118 -25.50 21.48 -15.54
N GLU A 119 -25.54 21.07 -14.26
CA GLU A 119 -26.29 21.76 -13.20
C GLU A 119 -25.82 23.21 -13.02
N LEU A 120 -24.51 23.46 -13.11
CA LEU A 120 -23.96 24.81 -13.03
C LEU A 120 -24.39 25.69 -14.21
N PHE A 121 -24.46 25.14 -15.42
CA PHE A 121 -24.95 25.89 -16.59
C PHE A 121 -26.43 26.25 -16.46
N GLU A 122 -27.26 25.32 -15.99
CA GLU A 122 -28.68 25.55 -15.77
C GLU A 122 -28.92 26.56 -14.63
N ALA A 123 -28.19 26.43 -13.52
CA ALA A 123 -28.25 27.38 -12.42
C ALA A 123 -27.85 28.79 -12.84
N ASP A 124 -26.79 28.94 -13.65
CA ASP A 124 -26.34 30.21 -14.20
C ASP A 124 -27.38 30.85 -15.13
N ALA A 125 -28.05 30.05 -15.98
CA ALA A 125 -29.16 30.52 -16.80
C ALA A 125 -30.34 31.04 -15.94
N LEU A 126 -30.69 30.32 -14.87
CA LEU A 126 -31.73 30.73 -13.92
C LEU A 126 -31.36 32.01 -13.17
N VAL A 127 -30.11 32.12 -12.71
CA VAL A 127 -29.59 33.32 -12.04
C VAL A 127 -29.73 34.55 -12.94
N ARG A 128 -29.37 34.45 -14.21
CA ARG A 128 -29.55 35.54 -15.19
C ARG A 128 -31.02 35.89 -15.39
N ALA A 129 -31.90 34.89 -15.54
CA ALA A 129 -33.33 35.13 -15.72
C ALA A 129 -33.95 35.88 -14.52
N ILE A 130 -33.62 35.45 -13.30
CA ILE A 130 -34.07 36.10 -12.06
C ILE A 130 -33.48 37.52 -11.94
N ALA A 131 -32.21 37.72 -12.29
CA ALA A 131 -31.59 39.04 -12.27
C ALA A 131 -32.31 40.02 -13.22
N THR A 132 -32.65 39.57 -14.42
CA THR A 132 -33.45 40.34 -15.39
C THR A 132 -34.83 40.68 -14.84
N ALA A 133 -35.55 39.71 -14.28
CA ALA A 133 -36.86 39.94 -13.68
C ALA A 133 -36.79 40.93 -12.50
N ASN A 134 -35.81 40.79 -11.62
CA ASN A 134 -35.56 41.73 -10.53
C ASN A 134 -35.29 43.16 -11.04
N GLY A 135 -34.62 43.30 -12.18
CA GLY A 135 -34.44 44.58 -12.87
C GLY A 135 -35.75 45.22 -13.30
N LEU A 136 -36.65 44.43 -13.91
CA LEU A 136 -37.99 44.88 -14.32
C LEU A 136 -38.84 45.27 -13.11
N PHE A 137 -38.79 44.52 -12.02
CA PHE A 137 -39.49 44.85 -10.78
C PHE A 137 -39.02 46.18 -10.18
N ASN A 138 -37.71 46.47 -10.22
CA ASN A 138 -37.20 47.77 -9.79
C ASN A 138 -37.75 48.91 -10.67
N ALA A 139 -37.76 48.72 -12.00
CA ALA A 139 -38.24 49.74 -12.93
C ALA A 139 -39.75 50.02 -12.76
N ALA A 140 -40.53 49.00 -12.40
CA ALA A 140 -41.96 49.11 -12.13
C ALA A 140 -42.29 49.54 -10.69
N GLY A 141 -41.30 49.73 -9.81
CA GLY A 141 -41.50 50.15 -8.42
C GLY A 141 -42.06 49.06 -7.48
N VAL A 142 -42.10 47.80 -7.91
CA VAL A 142 -42.65 46.65 -7.16
C VAL A 142 -41.54 45.83 -6.50
N ALA A 143 -40.84 46.45 -5.55
CA ALA A 143 -39.65 45.87 -4.92
C ALA A 143 -39.93 44.64 -4.05
N ASP A 144 -41.17 44.45 -3.61
CA ASP A 144 -41.66 43.32 -2.81
C ASP A 144 -41.63 41.99 -3.57
N LEU A 145 -41.70 42.01 -4.90
CA LEU A 145 -41.63 40.82 -5.74
C LEU A 145 -40.19 40.31 -5.99
N LYS A 146 -39.18 41.00 -5.46
CA LYS A 146 -37.77 40.67 -5.73
C LYS A 146 -37.32 39.41 -5.02
N ILE A 147 -36.58 38.58 -5.75
CA ILE A 147 -35.95 37.38 -5.20
C ILE A 147 -34.52 37.69 -4.76
N ASN A 148 -34.19 37.37 -3.51
CA ASN A 148 -32.83 37.48 -2.97
C ASN A 148 -32.02 36.20 -3.23
N LEU A 149 -31.24 36.22 -4.31
CA LEU A 149 -30.40 35.10 -4.74
C LEU A 149 -29.39 34.65 -3.67
N THR A 150 -28.85 35.57 -2.88
CA THR A 150 -27.87 35.25 -1.83
C THR A 150 -28.50 34.44 -0.71
N THR A 151 -29.71 34.79 -0.29
CA THR A 151 -30.46 34.05 0.75
C THR A 151 -30.84 32.67 0.24
N THR A 152 -31.34 32.56 -0.99
CA THR A 152 -31.70 31.28 -1.63
C THR A 152 -30.49 30.34 -1.70
N ARG A 153 -29.34 30.84 -2.17
CA ARG A 153 -28.12 30.02 -2.24
C ARG A 153 -27.66 29.56 -0.86
N ARG A 154 -27.63 30.46 0.13
CA ARG A 154 -27.18 30.11 1.49
C ARG A 154 -28.03 28.98 2.08
N ALA A 155 -29.35 29.05 1.91
CA ALA A 155 -30.25 28.00 2.36
C ALA A 155 -29.98 26.67 1.63
N ALA A 156 -29.80 26.72 0.30
CA ALA A 156 -29.55 25.52 -0.51
C ALA A 156 -28.20 24.84 -0.22
N MET A 157 -27.16 25.62 0.13
CA MET A 157 -25.81 25.11 0.40
C MET A 157 -25.56 24.79 1.87
N ALA A 158 -26.55 24.98 2.74
CA ALA A 158 -26.44 24.65 4.16
C ALA A 158 -26.49 23.13 4.36
N GLY A 159 -25.51 22.58 5.08
CA GLY A 159 -25.51 21.16 5.41
C GLY A 159 -24.15 20.67 5.90
N PRO A 160 -24.12 19.44 6.43
CA PRO A 160 -22.87 18.81 6.86
C PRO A 160 -21.96 18.52 5.65
N HIS A 161 -20.65 18.66 5.85
CA HIS A 161 -19.64 18.32 4.87
C HIS A 161 -18.87 17.07 5.30
N ALA A 162 -18.43 16.27 4.32
CA ALA A 162 -17.59 15.12 4.60
C ALA A 162 -16.24 15.56 5.18
N ALA A 163 -15.73 14.79 6.16
CA ALA A 163 -14.41 15.05 6.72
C ALA A 163 -13.30 14.73 5.71
N VAL A 164 -12.30 15.59 5.65
CA VAL A 164 -11.13 15.39 4.80
C VAL A 164 -10.33 14.17 5.29
N PRO A 165 -9.99 13.20 4.42
CA PRO A 165 -9.16 12.06 4.79
C PRO A 165 -7.79 12.50 5.32
N ALA A 166 -7.23 11.73 6.27
CA ALA A 166 -5.98 12.08 6.94
C ALA A 166 -4.76 12.24 6.01
N ARG A 167 -4.77 11.60 4.84
CA ARG A 167 -3.68 11.66 3.86
C ARG A 167 -4.23 11.80 2.46
N LEU A 168 -4.16 13.02 1.93
CA LEU A 168 -4.42 13.31 0.53
C LEU A 168 -3.12 13.71 -0.17
N SER A 169 -3.02 13.38 -1.45
CA SER A 169 -1.96 13.93 -2.30
C SER A 169 -2.16 15.44 -2.46
N ARG A 170 -1.07 16.19 -2.72
CA ARG A 170 -1.16 17.64 -2.93
C ARG A 170 -2.17 18.04 -4.03
N PRO A 171 -2.24 17.36 -5.19
CA PRO A 171 -3.25 17.65 -6.19
C PRO A 171 -4.68 17.41 -5.70
N ALA A 172 -4.91 16.33 -4.94
CA ALA A 172 -6.23 16.04 -4.38
C ALA A 172 -6.68 17.12 -3.37
N VAL A 173 -5.76 17.64 -2.55
CA VAL A 173 -6.03 18.78 -1.66
C VAL A 173 -6.42 20.04 -2.43
N GLN A 174 -5.75 20.32 -3.56
CA GLN A 174 -6.10 21.48 -4.39
C GLN A 174 -7.49 21.33 -5.03
N ALA A 175 -7.81 20.15 -5.56
CA ALA A 175 -9.12 19.86 -6.11
C ALA A 175 -10.23 19.96 -5.05
N ASP A 176 -10.00 19.43 -3.85
CA ASP A 176 -10.94 19.53 -2.73
C ASP A 176 -11.22 20.99 -2.34
N ARG A 177 -10.18 21.82 -2.22
CA ARG A 177 -10.34 23.26 -1.96
C ARG A 177 -11.16 23.96 -3.03
N LEU A 178 -10.94 23.62 -4.30
CA LEU A 178 -11.71 24.18 -5.41
C LEU A 178 -13.19 23.77 -5.31
N LEU A 179 -13.49 22.50 -5.04
CA LEU A 179 -14.86 22.01 -4.87
C LEU A 179 -15.57 22.67 -3.68
N LEU A 180 -14.89 22.82 -2.54
CA LEU A 180 -15.43 23.52 -1.37
C LEU A 180 -15.67 25.02 -1.63
N SER A 181 -14.94 25.62 -2.57
CA SER A 181 -15.17 27.03 -2.95
C SER A 181 -16.54 27.26 -3.61
N PHE A 182 -17.14 26.25 -4.26
CA PHE A 182 -18.50 26.36 -4.80
C PHE A 182 -19.54 26.49 -3.67
N LEU A 183 -19.27 25.89 -2.51
CA LEU A 183 -20.17 25.87 -1.35
C LEU A 183 -19.96 27.11 -0.43
N SER A 184 -18.78 27.72 -0.49
CA SER A 184 -18.38 28.76 0.47
C SER A 184 -18.89 30.16 0.12
N PRO A 185 -19.22 31.01 1.12
CA PRO A 185 -19.37 32.44 0.94
C PRO A 185 -18.13 33.08 0.33
N GLY A 186 -18.31 33.95 -0.67
CA GLY A 186 -17.22 34.62 -1.38
C GLY A 186 -16.38 33.71 -2.30
N GLY A 187 -16.82 32.47 -2.55
CA GLY A 187 -16.18 31.51 -3.45
C GLY A 187 -16.72 31.56 -4.88
N ALA A 188 -16.44 30.53 -5.69
CA ALA A 188 -16.67 30.56 -7.15
C ALA A 188 -18.12 30.86 -7.58
N LEU A 189 -19.11 30.54 -6.75
CA LEU A 189 -20.54 30.82 -7.01
C LEU A 189 -21.07 32.01 -6.20
N ASP A 190 -20.23 32.72 -5.45
CA ASP A 190 -20.62 33.93 -4.72
C ASP A 190 -20.10 35.17 -5.44
N PRO A 191 -20.97 36.11 -5.80
CA PRO A 191 -20.49 37.40 -6.29
C PRO A 191 -19.87 38.26 -5.17
N ARG A 192 -19.99 37.87 -3.90
CA ARG A 192 -19.35 38.59 -2.79
C ARG A 192 -17.83 38.39 -2.81
N PRO A 193 -17.04 39.38 -2.35
CA PRO A 193 -15.62 39.17 -2.12
C PRO A 193 -15.39 38.09 -1.07
N ALA A 194 -14.27 37.35 -1.21
CA ALA A 194 -13.83 36.41 -0.19
C ALA A 194 -13.66 37.12 1.17
N LEU A 195 -13.95 36.42 2.28
CA LEU A 195 -13.71 36.92 3.62
C LEU A 195 -12.22 37.29 3.78
N GLY A 196 -11.94 38.59 3.94
CA GLY A 196 -10.58 39.14 4.02
C GLY A 196 -9.97 39.62 2.70
N ALA A 197 -10.73 39.61 1.59
CA ALA A 197 -10.28 40.25 0.36
C ALA A 197 -10.08 41.76 0.58
N PRO A 198 -8.99 42.36 0.07
CA PRO A 198 -8.75 43.78 0.21
C PRO A 198 -9.91 44.55 -0.43
N VAL A 199 -10.58 45.37 0.38
CA VAL A 199 -11.64 46.25 -0.10
C VAL A 199 -10.96 47.38 -0.86
N GLU A 200 -11.36 47.62 -2.11
CA GLU A 200 -10.86 48.75 -2.90
C GLU A 200 -11.04 50.04 -2.07
N GLY A 201 -9.92 50.71 -1.75
CA GLY A 201 -9.90 51.92 -0.93
C GLY A 201 -9.48 51.74 0.53
N VAL A 202 -9.39 50.52 1.07
CA VAL A 202 -8.89 50.27 2.44
C VAL A 202 -7.57 49.50 2.39
N LYS A 203 -6.45 50.23 2.47
CA LYS A 203 -5.14 49.62 2.76
C LYS A 203 -5.19 49.07 4.20
N SER A 204 -5.44 47.77 4.37
CA SER A 204 -5.38 47.13 5.68
C SER A 204 -3.95 47.28 6.23
N LYS A 205 -3.77 48.11 7.26
CA LYS A 205 -2.53 48.11 8.04
C LYS A 205 -2.47 46.77 8.79
N PHE A 206 -1.73 45.83 8.23
CA PHE A 206 -1.25 44.68 8.97
C PHE A 206 -0.31 45.20 10.07
N ILE A 207 -0.70 45.09 11.33
CA ILE A 207 0.20 45.29 12.48
C ILE A 207 0.65 43.89 12.91
N PRO A 208 1.92 43.49 12.65
CA PRO A 208 2.43 42.24 13.19
C PRO A 208 2.53 42.34 14.72
N ALA A 209 2.06 41.30 15.40
CA ALA A 209 2.21 41.15 16.84
C ALA A 209 3.64 40.71 17.20
N SER A 210 4.57 41.67 17.25
CA SER A 210 5.78 41.61 18.06
C SER A 210 6.21 43.07 18.26
N GLU A 211 5.98 43.67 19.42
CA GLU A 211 6.90 43.61 20.54
C GLU A 211 6.09 43.73 21.85
N ARG A 212 6.12 42.67 22.67
CA ARG A 212 5.89 42.80 24.11
C ARG A 212 7.26 43.02 24.73
N GLY A 213 7.51 44.23 25.21
CA GLY A 213 8.51 44.47 26.25
C GLY A 213 8.05 43.89 27.58
#